data_AF-A0A815ETE0-F1
#
_entry.id   AF-A0A815ETE0-F1
#
_cell.length_a   1.000
_cell.length_b   1.000
_cell.length_c   1.000
_cell.angle_alpha   90.00
_cell.angle_beta   90.00
_cell.angle_gamma   90.00
#
_symmetry.space_group_name_H-M   'P 1'
#
loop_
_entity.id
_entity.type
_entity.pdbx_description
1 polymer ?
#
loop_
_entity_poly.entity_id
_entity_poly.type
_entity_poly.pdbx_seq_one_letter_code
_entity_poly.pdbx_strand_id
1 'polypeptide(L)'
;MSVKQDSLFCTLPVELIYHIFRYLDAQTIVRSIRIVCKRFYTIVNVYDKFNFNFDSIVKSDFHYLCNLILPRNVKSLTLSNSNETPGQIEYFLSRFRIKQFIQLNSLNLFQIDDCQLGIILKDIQKLQLTSLSINSKQDYSDNNTISDDLSSAISLPSLQKLTLNIPSCDISKIVWPIGCTIQHLYIYCRTIDEYCNILYTLPNLRTLVVEGLNMDDTSGIIPNLPNLTAVCQLFSLTFKYCTLDTAMLEFLLSFTPTLEHFHLIQSIDLDVFISYLPQWQTFIETKLLLLNKFNFFLVRHAQLITIPVDTEQLMTPFRTTFWTETKQWFVICDYIMSSNILILYSSSFFDPQFEFIFESKQISRSTSTSTINNTIIMDEVQKLRLDLTKMMISATSPQGGLPNKTIFPNLDQLTLCLTDSWPLCSLRALSTLINLSHLTKVSLEFLDSFDYYSESMTNIGSLLKLAHNIHSLTISISSLYKSITDDNMEICSIIPDHNSFVVTHAIENETEL
;
A
#
# COMPACT_ATOMS: atom_id res chain seq x y z
N MET A 1 -24.13 35.18 -37.73
CA MET A 1 -23.79 35.21 -36.29
C MET A 1 -23.85 33.77 -35.80
N SER A 2 -22.70 33.11 -35.54
CA SER A 2 -22.74 31.77 -34.96
C SER A 2 -22.98 31.89 -33.46
N VAL A 3 -24.02 31.21 -32.97
CA VAL A 3 -24.24 31.04 -31.54
C VAL A 3 -23.10 30.14 -31.06
N LYS A 4 -22.13 30.71 -30.34
CA LYS A 4 -21.14 29.90 -29.61
C LYS A 4 -21.93 29.05 -28.63
N GLN A 5 -21.99 27.76 -28.91
CA GLN A 5 -22.59 26.78 -28.00
C GLN A 5 -21.71 26.77 -26.76
N ASP A 6 -22.18 27.38 -25.68
CA ASP A 6 -21.47 27.37 -24.40
C ASP A 6 -21.24 25.91 -24.00
N SER A 7 -20.00 25.57 -23.64
CA SER A 7 -19.70 24.20 -23.27
C SER A 7 -20.58 23.81 -22.08
N LEU A 8 -21.25 22.64 -22.18
CA LEU A 8 -22.11 22.09 -21.12
C LEU A 8 -21.40 22.12 -19.75
N PHE A 9 -20.09 21.92 -19.76
CA PHE A 9 -19.27 21.94 -18.55
C PHE A 9 -19.21 23.32 -17.86
N CYS A 10 -19.23 24.41 -18.64
CA CYS A 10 -19.31 25.78 -18.11
C CYS A 10 -20.68 26.12 -17.50
N THR A 11 -21.68 25.22 -17.59
CA THR A 11 -23.00 25.39 -16.94
C THR A 11 -23.22 24.53 -15.70
N LEU A 12 -22.31 23.60 -15.39
CA LEU A 12 -22.46 22.72 -14.22
C LEU A 12 -22.48 23.50 -12.90
N PRO A 13 -23.35 23.17 -11.93
CA PRO A 13 -23.28 23.71 -10.58
C PRO A 13 -21.89 23.55 -9.94
N VAL A 14 -21.50 24.52 -9.11
CA VAL A 14 -20.15 24.54 -8.51
C VAL A 14 -19.92 23.33 -7.61
N GLU A 15 -20.98 22.81 -7.01
CA GLU A 15 -20.99 21.64 -6.14
C GLU A 15 -20.57 20.38 -6.90
N LEU A 16 -21.04 20.22 -8.16
CA LEU A 16 -20.63 19.10 -9.01
C LEU A 16 -19.17 19.23 -9.44
N ILE A 17 -18.71 20.46 -9.72
CA ILE A 17 -17.30 20.71 -10.04
C ILE A 17 -16.41 20.38 -8.84
N TYR A 18 -16.80 20.79 -7.63
CA TYR A 18 -16.09 20.42 -6.40
C TYR A 18 -16.15 18.92 -6.12
N HIS A 19 -17.22 18.24 -6.50
CA HIS A 19 -17.28 16.78 -6.40
C HIS A 19 -16.25 16.13 -7.33
N ILE A 20 -16.13 16.61 -8.57
CA ILE A 20 -15.09 16.16 -9.51
C ILE A 20 -13.69 16.44 -8.96
N PHE A 21 -13.45 17.62 -8.38
CA PHE A 21 -12.15 17.97 -7.78
C PHE A 21 -11.71 17.03 -6.66
N ARG A 22 -12.62 16.30 -6.00
CA ARG A 22 -12.22 15.30 -4.99
C ARG A 22 -11.51 14.08 -5.57
N TYR A 23 -11.68 13.84 -6.87
CA TYR A 23 -11.07 12.72 -7.59
C TYR A 23 -9.84 13.14 -8.40
N LEU A 24 -9.47 14.42 -8.35
CA LEU A 24 -8.31 14.97 -9.05
C LEU A 24 -7.26 15.41 -8.04
N ASP A 25 -6.00 15.27 -8.40
CA ASP A 25 -4.88 15.78 -7.61
C ASP A 25 -4.80 17.32 -7.68
N ALA A 26 -4.14 17.92 -6.69
CA ALA A 26 -4.03 19.37 -6.61
C ALA A 26 -3.27 19.99 -7.79
N GLN A 27 -2.31 19.26 -8.38
CA GLN A 27 -1.55 19.71 -9.53
C GLN A 27 -2.47 19.86 -10.75
N THR A 28 -3.26 18.84 -11.07
CA THR A 28 -4.25 18.86 -12.16
C THR A 28 -5.26 20.00 -11.98
N ILE A 29 -5.76 20.21 -10.76
CA ILE A 29 -6.73 21.29 -10.51
C ILE A 29 -6.09 22.67 -10.74
N VAL A 30 -4.89 22.90 -10.19
CA VAL A 30 -4.24 24.22 -10.23
C VAL A 30 -3.64 24.54 -11.59
N ARG A 31 -3.09 23.55 -12.29
CA ARG A 31 -2.45 23.74 -13.60
C ARG A 31 -3.40 23.61 -14.75
N SER A 32 -4.12 22.49 -14.80
CA SER A 32 -4.89 22.14 -15.98
C SER A 32 -6.25 22.83 -15.92
N ILE A 33 -7.00 22.68 -14.83
CA ILE A 33 -8.39 23.17 -14.77
C ILE A 33 -8.45 24.69 -14.62
N ARG A 34 -7.61 25.26 -13.75
CA ARG A 34 -7.64 26.69 -13.40
C ARG A 34 -7.51 27.60 -14.62
N ILE A 35 -6.71 27.22 -15.61
CA ILE A 35 -6.39 28.05 -16.78
C ILE A 35 -7.39 27.90 -17.93
N VAL A 36 -8.29 26.91 -17.88
CA VAL A 36 -9.23 26.63 -18.98
C VAL A 36 -10.16 27.81 -19.26
N CYS A 37 -10.77 28.39 -18.21
CA CYS A 37 -11.65 29.55 -18.36
C CYS A 37 -11.76 30.37 -17.08
N LYS A 38 -12.26 31.61 -17.18
CA LYS A 38 -12.45 32.53 -16.05
C LYS A 38 -13.33 31.94 -14.93
N ARG A 39 -14.32 31.13 -15.29
CA ARG A 39 -15.20 30.47 -14.32
C ARG A 39 -14.41 29.48 -13.46
N PHE A 40 -13.65 28.58 -14.09
CA PHE A 40 -12.80 27.65 -13.35
C PHE A 40 -11.71 28.34 -12.56
N TYR A 41 -11.08 29.38 -13.12
CA TYR A 41 -10.12 30.19 -12.37
C TYR A 41 -10.73 30.68 -11.05
N THR A 42 -11.97 31.19 -11.10
CA THR A 42 -12.67 31.67 -9.91
C THR A 42 -12.99 30.53 -8.95
N ILE A 43 -13.56 29.42 -9.45
CA ILE A 43 -13.93 28.24 -8.66
C ILE A 43 -12.70 27.64 -7.95
N VAL A 44 -11.59 27.47 -8.67
CA VAL A 44 -10.34 26.93 -8.12
C VAL A 44 -9.77 27.86 -7.04
N ASN A 45 -9.85 29.18 -7.20
CA ASN A 45 -9.34 30.13 -6.21
C ASN A 45 -10.15 30.17 -4.91
N VAL A 46 -11.42 29.74 -4.93
CA VAL A 46 -12.26 29.64 -3.73
C VAL A 46 -12.39 28.22 -3.20
N TYR A 47 -11.86 27.22 -3.91
CA TYR A 47 -11.83 25.83 -3.44
C TYR A 47 -10.89 25.70 -2.25
N ASP A 48 -11.37 25.10 -1.16
CA ASP A 48 -10.73 25.10 0.16
C ASP A 48 -10.37 23.69 0.66
N LYS A 49 -10.35 22.71 -0.25
CA LYS A 49 -10.10 21.30 0.07
C LYS A 49 -8.92 20.74 -0.72
N PHE A 50 -7.89 21.56 -0.91
CA PHE A 50 -6.68 21.09 -1.58
C PHE A 50 -5.93 20.10 -0.71
N ASN A 51 -5.53 18.99 -1.34
CA ASN A 51 -4.61 18.01 -0.77
C ASN A 51 -3.34 18.09 -1.62
N PHE A 52 -2.34 18.82 -1.13
CA PHE A 52 -1.05 18.91 -1.81
C PHE A 52 -0.18 17.74 -1.40
N ASN A 53 0.15 16.89 -2.37
CA ASN A 53 1.15 15.85 -2.19
C ASN A 53 2.44 16.26 -2.92
N PHE A 54 3.48 16.58 -2.15
CA PHE A 54 4.81 16.88 -2.68
C PHE A 54 5.80 15.73 -2.47
N ASP A 55 5.29 14.53 -2.21
CA ASP A 55 6.12 13.34 -2.34
C ASP A 55 6.36 13.06 -3.83
N SER A 56 7.62 12.83 -4.20
CA SER A 56 8.05 12.55 -5.59
C SER A 56 7.65 13.60 -6.65
N ILE A 57 7.37 14.85 -6.25
CA ILE A 57 7.01 15.91 -7.21
C ILE A 57 8.26 16.47 -7.90
N VAL A 58 8.15 16.68 -9.22
CA VAL A 58 9.18 17.35 -10.02
C VAL A 58 9.43 18.76 -9.48
N LYS A 59 10.71 19.16 -9.41
CA LYS A 59 11.13 20.43 -8.78
C LYS A 59 10.49 21.67 -9.42
N SER A 60 10.36 21.70 -10.74
CA SER A 60 9.69 22.78 -11.48
C SER A 60 8.22 22.90 -11.08
N ASP A 61 7.56 21.76 -10.89
CA ASP A 61 6.16 21.65 -10.50
C ASP A 61 5.92 22.09 -9.07
N PHE A 62 6.80 21.65 -8.18
CA PHE A 62 6.84 22.10 -6.81
C PHE A 62 6.96 23.62 -6.69
N HIS A 63 7.95 24.23 -7.37
CA HIS A 63 8.12 25.68 -7.37
C HIS A 63 6.91 26.41 -7.93
N TYR A 64 6.35 25.91 -9.04
CA TYR A 64 5.16 26.47 -9.66
C TYR A 64 3.96 26.46 -8.69
N LEU A 65 3.68 25.32 -8.07
CA LEU A 65 2.57 25.18 -7.12
C LEU A 65 2.80 26.04 -5.86
N CYS A 66 4.04 26.10 -5.36
CA CYS A 66 4.40 26.99 -4.24
C CYS A 66 4.17 28.48 -4.54
N ASN A 67 4.12 28.92 -5.81
CA ASN A 67 3.75 30.30 -6.14
C ASN A 67 2.23 30.54 -6.13
N LEU A 68 1.43 29.48 -6.18
CA LEU A 68 -0.02 29.56 -6.37
C LEU A 68 -0.82 29.10 -5.15
N ILE A 69 -0.18 28.43 -4.19
CA ILE A 69 -0.82 28.00 -2.95
C ILE A 69 -1.37 29.19 -2.17
N LEU A 70 -2.63 29.08 -1.80
CA LEU A 70 -3.26 29.92 -0.78
C LEU A 70 -3.32 29.10 0.51
N PRO A 71 -2.51 29.39 1.56
CA PRO A 71 -2.41 28.55 2.75
C PRO A 71 -3.75 28.22 3.41
N ARG A 72 -4.67 29.19 3.43
CA ARG A 72 -6.02 29.05 3.99
C ARG A 72 -6.93 28.05 3.26
N ASN A 73 -6.58 27.60 2.06
CA ASN A 73 -7.38 26.68 1.24
C ASN A 73 -6.83 25.24 1.26
N VAL A 74 -5.76 24.99 2.00
CA VAL A 74 -5.09 23.69 2.05
C VAL A 74 -5.60 22.91 3.25
N LYS A 75 -6.07 21.70 2.97
CA LYS A 75 -6.60 20.78 3.97
C LYS A 75 -5.58 19.71 4.35
N SER A 76 -4.87 19.16 3.36
CA SER A 76 -3.80 18.18 3.57
C SER A 76 -2.52 18.63 2.89
N LEU A 77 -1.39 18.42 3.56
CA LEU A 77 -0.06 18.75 3.05
C LEU A 77 0.88 17.58 3.30
N THR A 78 1.53 17.10 2.24
CA THR A 78 2.67 16.19 2.32
C THR A 78 3.91 16.94 1.85
N LEU A 79 4.98 16.87 2.64
CA LEU A 79 6.29 17.45 2.37
C LEU A 79 7.34 16.34 2.44
N SER A 80 8.27 16.31 1.48
CA SER A 80 9.28 15.28 1.36
C SER A 80 10.64 15.89 1.04
N ASN A 81 11.68 15.46 1.74
CA ASN A 81 13.10 15.73 1.43
C ASN A 81 13.80 14.45 0.96
N SER A 82 13.08 13.60 0.22
CA SER A 82 13.64 12.37 -0.35
C SER A 82 14.76 12.65 -1.35
N ASN A 83 15.42 11.58 -1.82
CA ASN A 83 16.41 11.67 -2.90
C ASN A 83 15.82 12.31 -4.18
N GLU A 84 14.52 12.15 -4.42
CA GLU A 84 13.81 12.74 -5.56
C GLU A 84 13.42 14.22 -5.32
N THR A 85 13.35 14.64 -4.06
CA THR A 85 12.86 15.97 -3.65
C THR A 85 13.80 16.71 -2.69
N PRO A 86 15.13 16.76 -2.93
CA PRO A 86 16.08 17.29 -1.95
C PRO A 86 15.87 18.79 -1.70
N GLY A 87 15.80 19.18 -0.42
CA GLY A 87 15.70 20.58 0.03
C GLY A 87 14.34 21.24 -0.20
N GLN A 88 13.32 20.50 -0.65
CA GLN A 88 11.99 21.06 -0.89
C GLN A 88 11.32 21.54 0.40
N ILE A 89 11.54 20.87 1.53
CA ILE A 89 10.98 21.30 2.83
C ILE A 89 11.60 22.64 3.24
N GLU A 90 12.91 22.82 3.09
CA GLU A 90 13.60 24.08 3.39
C GLU A 90 13.02 25.21 2.55
N TYR A 91 12.90 24.98 1.24
CA TYR A 91 12.31 25.93 0.32
C TYR A 91 10.87 26.28 0.70
N PHE A 92 10.06 25.29 1.05
CA PHE A 92 8.68 25.50 1.48
C PHE A 92 8.61 26.40 2.71
N LEU A 93 9.43 26.10 3.74
CA LEU A 93 9.46 26.84 5.00
C LEU A 93 10.07 28.25 4.85
N SER A 94 10.89 28.49 3.82
CA SER A 94 11.36 29.84 3.48
C SER A 94 10.24 30.76 2.99
N ARG A 95 9.16 30.18 2.44
CA ARG A 95 8.02 30.90 1.86
C ARG A 95 6.81 30.93 2.77
N PHE A 96 6.57 29.84 3.48
CA PHE A 96 5.37 29.66 4.27
C PHE A 96 5.70 29.30 5.72
N ARG A 97 4.83 29.75 6.63
CA ARG A 97 4.79 29.24 8.01
C ARG A 97 3.63 28.28 8.13
N ILE A 98 3.83 27.12 8.76
CA ILE A 98 2.80 26.07 8.82
C ILE A 98 1.54 26.56 9.56
N LYS A 99 1.70 27.47 10.53
CA LYS A 99 0.56 28.12 11.21
C LYS A 99 -0.36 28.96 10.30
N GLN A 100 0.06 29.28 9.07
CA GLN A 100 -0.78 30.01 8.10
C GLN A 100 -1.85 29.10 7.47
N PHE A 101 -1.67 27.78 7.54
CA PHE A 101 -2.55 26.78 6.96
C PHE A 101 -3.67 26.44 7.95
N ILE A 102 -4.52 27.42 8.26
CA ILE A 102 -5.55 27.31 9.32
C ILE A 102 -6.59 26.19 9.12
N GLN A 103 -6.75 25.70 7.88
CA GLN A 103 -7.64 24.57 7.55
C GLN A 103 -6.91 23.23 7.49
N LEU A 104 -5.60 23.20 7.76
CA LEU A 104 -4.79 22.00 7.68
C LEU A 104 -5.22 21.00 8.75
N ASN A 105 -5.69 19.85 8.30
CA ASN A 105 -6.13 18.75 9.15
C ASN A 105 -5.21 17.53 9.07
N SER A 106 -4.36 17.45 8.04
CA SER A 106 -3.42 16.35 7.83
C SER A 106 -2.07 16.87 7.37
N LEU A 107 -1.02 16.46 8.06
CA LEU A 107 0.37 16.81 7.73
C LEU A 107 1.22 15.54 7.68
N ASN A 108 1.85 15.30 6.54
CA ASN A 108 2.81 14.21 6.36
C ASN A 108 4.19 14.78 6.03
N LEU A 109 5.21 14.32 6.75
CA LEU A 109 6.59 14.75 6.62
C LEU A 109 7.46 13.53 6.35
N PHE A 110 8.21 13.55 5.24
CA PHE A 110 9.11 12.48 4.83
C PHE A 110 10.55 12.99 4.75
N GLN A 111 11.48 12.27 5.38
CA GLN A 111 12.92 12.56 5.40
C GLN A 111 13.26 14.00 5.84
N ILE A 112 12.49 14.54 6.78
CA ILE A 112 12.69 15.88 7.34
C ILE A 112 13.93 15.94 8.25
N ASP A 113 14.62 17.07 8.31
CA ASP A 113 15.71 17.29 9.28
C ASP A 113 15.20 17.85 10.62
N ASP A 114 16.04 17.74 11.67
CA ASP A 114 15.73 18.19 13.03
C ASP A 114 15.32 19.65 13.15
N CYS A 115 16.06 20.52 12.47
CA CYS A 115 15.87 21.95 12.54
C CYS A 115 14.49 22.33 11.97
N GLN A 116 14.16 21.77 10.81
CA GLN A 116 12.88 21.96 10.15
C GLN A 116 11.73 21.32 10.95
N LEU A 117 11.94 20.12 11.49
CA LEU A 117 10.94 19.43 12.30
C LEU A 117 10.57 20.26 13.53
N GLY A 118 11.55 20.76 14.29
CA GLY A 118 11.29 21.61 15.45
C GLY A 118 10.52 22.90 15.10
N ILE A 119 10.80 23.52 13.94
CA ILE A 119 10.05 24.68 13.45
C ILE A 119 8.59 24.30 13.17
N ILE A 120 8.36 23.18 12.49
CA ILE A 120 7.03 22.71 12.11
C ILE A 120 6.22 22.32 13.36
N LEU A 121 6.81 21.57 14.29
CA LEU A 121 6.15 21.12 15.52
C LEU A 121 5.65 22.30 16.36
N LYS A 122 6.41 23.40 16.43
CA LYS A 122 5.98 24.64 17.11
C LYS A 122 4.83 25.35 16.41
N ASP A 123 4.81 25.32 15.07
CA ASP A 123 3.76 25.98 14.29
C ASP A 123 2.44 25.21 14.32
N ILE A 124 2.45 23.86 14.35
CA ILE A 124 1.23 23.04 14.34
C ILE A 124 0.43 23.10 15.65
N GLN A 125 1.04 23.55 16.76
CA GLN A 125 0.35 23.71 18.05
C GLN A 125 -0.87 24.65 17.99
N LYS A 126 -0.97 25.48 16.94
CA LYS A 126 -2.05 26.44 16.71
C LYS A 126 -3.13 25.93 15.74
N LEU A 127 -2.96 24.72 15.23
CA LEU A 127 -3.81 24.13 14.21
C LEU A 127 -4.76 23.09 14.81
N GLN A 128 -5.82 22.77 14.06
CA GLN A 128 -6.78 21.71 14.40
C GLN A 128 -6.41 20.43 13.65
N LEU A 129 -5.17 19.99 13.83
CA LEU A 129 -4.62 18.85 13.10
C LEU A 129 -5.28 17.55 13.60
N THR A 130 -5.80 16.76 12.67
CA THR A 130 -6.41 15.45 12.95
C THR A 130 -5.46 14.29 12.69
N SER A 131 -4.48 14.48 11.80
CA SER A 131 -3.50 13.48 11.42
C SER A 131 -2.11 14.09 11.30
N LEU A 132 -1.13 13.49 11.96
CA LEU A 132 0.28 13.82 11.84
C LEU A 132 1.08 12.56 11.48
N SER A 133 1.86 12.62 10.41
CA SER A 133 2.78 11.56 10.02
C SER A 133 4.18 12.13 9.88
N ILE A 134 5.14 11.53 10.58
CA ILE A 134 6.55 11.88 10.51
C ILE A 134 7.31 10.59 10.21
N ASN A 135 7.99 10.57 9.07
CA ASN A 135 8.88 9.50 8.67
C ASN A 135 10.26 10.09 8.45
N SER A 136 11.24 9.63 9.22
CA SER A 136 12.63 10.03 9.05
C SER A 136 13.56 8.84 9.20
N LYS A 137 14.54 8.78 8.31
CA LYS A 137 15.65 7.81 8.36
C LYS A 137 16.88 8.35 9.07
N GLN A 138 16.86 9.62 9.52
CA GLN A 138 18.00 10.23 10.18
C GLN A 138 18.14 9.72 11.62
N ASP A 139 19.39 9.59 12.06
CA ASP A 139 19.72 9.24 13.44
C ASP A 139 19.67 10.49 14.33
N TYR A 140 18.75 10.52 15.29
CA TYR A 140 18.46 11.64 16.20
C TYR A 140 18.84 11.34 17.65
N SER A 141 19.79 10.44 17.89
CA SER A 141 20.13 9.93 19.22
C SER A 141 20.40 11.02 20.28
N ASP A 142 20.77 12.24 19.87
CA ASP A 142 21.33 13.25 20.77
C ASP A 142 20.40 14.45 21.07
N ASN A 143 19.22 14.55 20.47
CA ASN A 143 18.45 15.81 20.47
C ASN A 143 17.18 15.81 21.34
N ASN A 144 17.34 15.99 22.66
CA ASN A 144 16.22 16.03 23.62
C ASN A 144 15.15 17.10 23.31
N THR A 145 15.49 18.16 22.58
CA THR A 145 14.56 19.28 22.31
C THR A 145 13.35 18.87 21.46
N ILE A 146 13.51 17.85 20.61
CA ILE A 146 12.45 17.38 19.71
C ILE A 146 11.38 16.60 20.48
N SER A 147 11.77 15.87 21.53
CA SER A 147 10.82 15.12 22.36
C SER A 147 9.79 16.02 23.05
N ASP A 148 10.20 17.20 23.53
CA ASP A 148 9.29 18.17 24.16
C ASP A 148 8.33 18.80 23.15
N ASP A 149 8.86 19.21 21.99
CA ASP A 149 8.06 19.78 20.90
C ASP A 149 7.06 18.74 20.35
N LEU A 150 7.47 17.48 20.25
CA LEU A 150 6.62 16.37 19.82
C LEU A 150 5.54 16.06 20.86
N SER A 151 5.88 16.00 22.15
CA SER A 151 4.91 15.81 23.23
C SER A 151 3.84 16.91 23.22
N SER A 152 4.25 18.15 22.93
CA SER A 152 3.34 19.29 22.77
C SER A 152 2.43 19.14 21.55
N ALA A 153 2.94 18.63 20.43
CA ALA A 153 2.15 18.34 19.24
C ALA A 153 1.16 17.18 19.45
N ILE A 154 1.56 16.14 20.18
CA ILE A 154 0.70 15.00 20.56
C ILE A 154 -0.44 15.44 21.49
N SER A 155 -0.23 16.52 22.25
CA SER A 155 -1.23 17.12 23.14
C SER A 155 -2.34 17.90 22.42
N LEU A 156 -2.31 17.96 21.09
CA LEU A 156 -3.39 18.56 20.32
C LEU A 156 -4.70 17.76 20.50
N PRO A 157 -5.79 18.39 20.99
CA PRO A 157 -7.04 17.69 21.29
C PRO A 157 -7.80 17.20 20.04
N SER A 158 -7.43 17.70 18.87
CA SER A 158 -7.97 17.26 17.59
C SER A 158 -7.24 16.05 17.01
N LEU A 159 -6.06 15.71 17.52
CA LEU A 159 -5.17 14.72 16.91
C LEU A 159 -5.69 13.31 17.18
N GLN A 160 -6.06 12.60 16.12
CA GLN A 160 -6.64 11.25 16.20
C GLN A 160 -5.72 10.19 15.58
N LYS A 161 -4.90 10.59 14.61
CA LYS A 161 -3.95 9.71 13.94
C LYS A 161 -2.54 10.24 14.07
N LEU A 162 -1.64 9.39 14.54
CA LEU A 162 -0.23 9.68 14.68
C LEU A 162 0.60 8.55 14.04
N THR A 163 1.51 8.91 13.14
CA THR A 163 2.51 8.01 12.59
C THR A 163 3.90 8.57 12.91
N LEU A 164 4.68 7.83 13.69
CA LEU A 164 6.05 8.15 14.07
C LEU A 164 6.96 7.01 13.61
N ASN A 165 7.43 7.10 12.36
CA ASN A 165 8.47 6.21 11.86
C ASN A 165 9.82 6.93 11.95
N ILE A 166 10.37 6.94 13.15
CA ILE A 166 11.65 7.58 13.46
C ILE A 166 12.45 6.56 14.28
N PRO A 167 13.24 5.67 13.64
CA PRO A 167 13.91 4.57 14.33
C PRO A 167 14.82 5.02 15.47
N SER A 168 15.36 6.23 15.36
CA SER A 168 16.26 6.86 16.30
C SER A 168 15.57 7.55 17.49
N CYS A 169 14.25 7.74 17.44
CA CYS A 169 13.48 8.42 18.49
C CYS A 169 13.36 7.55 19.75
N ASP A 170 13.77 8.11 20.89
CA ASP A 170 13.56 7.51 22.20
C ASP A 170 12.14 7.83 22.70
N ILE A 171 11.24 6.86 22.58
CA ILE A 171 9.82 7.03 22.92
C ILE A 171 9.63 7.17 24.42
N SER A 172 10.55 6.64 25.23
CA SER A 172 10.49 6.78 26.68
C SER A 172 10.55 8.26 27.13
N LYS A 173 11.13 9.14 26.29
CA LYS A 173 11.18 10.59 26.51
C LYS A 173 9.91 11.32 26.08
N ILE A 174 9.03 10.69 25.31
CA ILE A 174 7.78 11.30 24.87
C ILE A 174 6.78 11.28 26.03
N VAL A 175 6.32 12.46 26.43
CA VAL A 175 5.28 12.59 27.46
C VAL A 175 3.92 12.49 26.78
N TRP A 176 3.24 11.38 27.01
CA TRP A 176 1.87 11.18 26.55
C TRP A 176 0.88 11.96 27.44
N PRO A 177 0.06 12.86 26.86
CA PRO A 177 -0.84 13.70 27.62
C PRO A 177 -2.02 12.92 28.20
N ILE A 178 -2.42 13.29 29.41
CA ILE A 178 -3.64 12.74 30.05
C ILE A 178 -4.85 13.15 29.19
N GLY A 179 -5.62 12.17 28.74
CA GLY A 179 -6.77 12.42 27.86
C GLY A 179 -6.41 12.51 26.37
N CYS A 180 -5.28 11.93 25.96
CA CYS A 180 -4.91 11.83 24.55
C CYS A 180 -6.05 11.26 23.68
N THR A 181 -6.32 11.93 22.57
CA THR A 181 -7.41 11.60 21.63
C THR A 181 -6.98 10.65 20.50
N ILE A 182 -5.72 10.20 20.51
CA ILE A 182 -5.18 9.31 19.49
C ILE A 182 -5.95 7.98 19.50
N GLN A 183 -6.46 7.63 18.33
CA GLN A 183 -7.15 6.37 18.06
C GLN A 183 -6.32 5.46 17.16
N HIS A 184 -5.45 6.03 16.33
CA HIS A 184 -4.59 5.29 15.42
C HIS A 184 -3.13 5.71 15.63
N LEU A 185 -2.31 4.77 16.09
CA LEU A 185 -0.88 4.98 16.30
C LEU A 185 -0.08 4.01 15.43
N TYR A 186 0.86 4.56 14.66
CA TYR A 186 1.97 3.81 14.06
C TYR A 186 3.26 4.30 14.69
N ILE A 187 4.08 3.41 15.23
CA ILE A 187 5.26 3.81 15.99
C ILE A 187 6.35 2.72 15.95
N TYR A 188 7.61 3.16 15.99
CA TYR A 188 8.77 2.26 16.10
C TYR A 188 9.11 2.04 17.58
N CYS A 189 8.69 0.92 18.19
CA CYS A 189 9.01 0.62 19.58
C CYS A 189 10.27 -0.26 19.65
N ARG A 190 11.22 0.08 20.51
CA ARG A 190 12.42 -0.72 20.73
C ARG A 190 12.23 -1.74 21.85
N THR A 191 11.53 -1.34 22.92
CA THR A 191 11.41 -2.14 24.13
C THR A 191 9.96 -2.48 24.48
N ILE A 192 9.80 -3.57 25.25
CA ILE A 192 8.49 -3.97 25.78
C ILE A 192 7.92 -2.93 26.73
N ASP A 193 8.78 -2.23 27.48
CA ASP A 193 8.37 -1.15 28.38
C ASP A 193 7.72 0.00 27.63
N GLU A 194 8.27 0.38 26.46
CA GLU A 194 7.67 1.40 25.59
C GLU A 194 6.28 0.97 25.09
N TYR A 195 6.16 -0.28 24.61
CA TYR A 195 4.88 -0.85 24.18
C TYR A 195 3.84 -0.80 25.31
N CYS A 196 4.22 -1.28 26.49
CA CYS A 196 3.38 -1.30 27.68
C CYS A 196 2.97 0.11 28.12
N ASN A 197 3.90 1.07 28.08
CA ASN A 197 3.63 2.47 28.41
C ASN A 197 2.64 3.10 27.43
N ILE A 198 2.74 2.81 26.13
CA ILE A 198 1.78 3.27 25.11
C ILE A 198 0.38 2.76 25.41
N LEU A 199 0.22 1.45 25.68
CA LEU A 199 -1.08 0.87 26.00
C LEU A 199 -1.69 1.47 27.27
N TYR A 200 -0.85 1.78 28.25
CA TYR A 200 -1.29 2.38 29.51
C TYR A 200 -1.71 3.85 29.35
N THR A 201 -0.96 4.62 28.57
CA THR A 201 -1.15 6.08 28.45
C THR A 201 -2.22 6.48 27.42
N LEU A 202 -2.56 5.59 26.48
CA LEU A 202 -3.50 5.86 25.39
C LEU A 202 -4.79 5.03 25.50
N PRO A 203 -5.73 5.40 26.39
CA PRO A 203 -6.95 4.61 26.64
C PRO A 203 -7.92 4.59 25.44
N ASN A 204 -7.85 5.57 24.54
CA ASN A 204 -8.71 5.67 23.36
C ASN A 204 -8.15 4.96 22.12
N LEU A 205 -6.99 4.29 22.26
CA LEU A 205 -6.29 3.68 21.15
C LEU A 205 -7.08 2.49 20.60
N ARG A 206 -7.42 2.55 19.30
CA ARG A 206 -8.15 1.49 18.58
C ARG A 206 -7.26 0.71 17.64
N THR A 207 -6.28 1.36 17.04
CA THR A 207 -5.33 0.73 16.11
C THR A 207 -3.91 1.06 16.54
N LEU A 208 -3.10 0.02 16.75
CA LEU A 208 -1.68 0.14 17.05
C LEU A 208 -0.89 -0.64 16.00
N VAL A 209 0.07 0.02 15.37
CA VAL A 209 1.08 -0.60 14.52
C VAL A 209 2.43 -0.34 15.16
N VAL A 210 3.10 -1.41 15.56
CA VAL A 210 4.40 -1.38 16.23
C VAL A 210 5.42 -1.97 15.26
N GLU A 211 6.50 -1.23 15.05
CA GLU A 211 7.64 -1.66 14.24
C GLU A 211 8.89 -1.82 15.10
N GLY A 212 9.73 -2.83 14.81
CA GLY A 212 11.09 -2.92 15.34
C GLY A 212 11.26 -3.37 16.80
N LEU A 213 10.22 -3.88 17.44
CA LEU A 213 10.26 -4.35 18.83
C LEU A 213 11.26 -5.51 19.01
N ASN A 214 12.28 -5.32 19.85
CA ASN A 214 13.34 -6.31 20.12
C ASN A 214 13.35 -6.81 21.57
N MET A 215 13.69 -8.09 21.74
CA MET A 215 13.77 -8.81 23.02
C MET A 215 15.09 -8.63 23.75
N ASP A 216 16.18 -8.39 23.02
CA ASP A 216 17.56 -8.50 23.53
C ASP A 216 17.87 -7.56 24.70
N ASP A 217 17.10 -6.49 24.89
CA ASP A 217 17.37 -5.45 25.89
C ASP A 217 16.71 -5.69 27.26
N THR A 218 15.83 -6.70 27.36
CA THR A 218 15.19 -7.01 28.65
C THR A 218 16.08 -7.94 29.47
N SER A 219 16.58 -7.44 30.59
CA SER A 219 17.39 -8.17 31.59
C SER A 219 16.63 -9.31 32.30
N GLY A 220 15.65 -9.95 31.65
CA GLY A 220 14.80 -11.01 32.19
C GLY A 220 13.77 -10.53 33.22
N ILE A 221 13.73 -9.23 33.53
CA ILE A 221 12.77 -8.65 34.46
C ILE A 221 11.51 -8.30 33.65
N ILE A 222 10.47 -9.10 33.81
CA ILE A 222 9.13 -8.74 33.34
C ILE A 222 8.75 -7.44 34.05
N PRO A 223 8.45 -6.35 33.31
CA PRO A 223 8.07 -5.09 33.93
C PRO A 223 6.92 -5.30 34.91
N ASN A 224 7.06 -4.73 36.10
CA ASN A 224 6.08 -4.86 37.16
C ASN A 224 4.90 -3.91 36.85
N LEU A 225 4.04 -4.33 35.91
CA LEU A 225 2.97 -3.50 35.41
C LEU A 225 1.77 -3.50 36.37
N PRO A 226 1.19 -2.33 36.66
CA PRO A 226 -0.11 -2.26 37.32
C PRO A 226 -1.14 -3.00 36.45
N ASN A 227 -2.15 -3.63 37.07
CA ASN A 227 -3.22 -4.40 36.41
C ASN A 227 -3.75 -3.69 35.13
N LEU A 228 -3.16 -4.00 33.98
CA LEU A 228 -3.51 -3.45 32.66
C LEU A 228 -4.87 -3.97 32.16
N THR A 229 -5.48 -4.91 32.89
CA THR A 229 -6.66 -5.69 32.53
C THR A 229 -7.93 -4.88 32.28
N ALA A 230 -7.95 -3.55 32.51
CA ALA A 230 -9.18 -2.76 32.51
C ALA A 230 -9.33 -1.68 31.44
N VAL A 231 -8.31 -1.35 30.63
CA VAL A 231 -8.31 -0.03 29.96
C VAL A 231 -8.17 -0.05 28.43
N CYS A 232 -7.56 -1.07 27.83
CA CYS A 232 -7.25 -0.98 26.40
C CYS A 232 -8.41 -1.49 25.52
N GLN A 233 -9.09 -0.58 24.81
CA GLN A 233 -10.11 -0.88 23.79
C GLN A 233 -9.48 -1.18 22.42
N LEU A 234 -8.29 -1.79 22.42
CA LEU A 234 -7.55 -2.02 21.19
C LEU A 234 -8.30 -3.01 20.32
N PHE A 235 -8.65 -2.55 19.11
CA PHE A 235 -9.41 -3.31 18.13
C PHE A 235 -8.49 -3.99 17.12
N SER A 236 -7.40 -3.31 16.74
CA SER A 236 -6.44 -3.79 15.75
C SER A 236 -5.00 -3.59 16.21
N LEU A 237 -4.18 -4.64 16.10
CA LEU A 237 -2.76 -4.64 16.44
C LEU A 237 -1.97 -5.20 15.27
N THR A 238 -0.86 -4.56 14.94
CA THR A 238 0.08 -5.01 13.91
C THR A 238 1.49 -4.96 14.47
N PHE A 239 2.20 -6.09 14.45
CA PHE A 239 3.64 -6.12 14.66
C PHE A 239 4.36 -6.22 13.32
N LYS A 240 5.34 -5.36 13.10
CA LYS A 240 6.16 -5.31 11.88
C LYS A 240 7.64 -5.41 12.21
N TYR A 241 8.33 -6.34 11.57
CA TYR A 241 9.79 -6.50 11.68
C TYR A 241 10.27 -6.58 13.14
N CYS A 242 9.45 -7.18 14.01
CA CYS A 242 9.79 -7.39 15.41
C CYS A 242 10.62 -8.68 15.57
N THR A 243 11.34 -8.84 16.66
CA THR A 243 12.07 -10.07 17.02
C THR A 243 11.46 -10.67 18.28
N LEU A 244 10.19 -11.05 18.18
CA LEU A 244 9.41 -11.67 19.25
C LEU A 244 9.39 -13.19 19.07
N ASP A 245 9.58 -13.92 20.17
CA ASP A 245 9.24 -15.35 20.21
C ASP A 245 7.75 -15.55 20.53
N THR A 246 7.28 -16.80 20.45
CA THR A 246 5.87 -17.11 20.71
C THR A 246 5.45 -16.77 22.13
N ALA A 247 6.28 -17.07 23.13
CA ALA A 247 5.93 -16.86 24.54
C ALA A 247 5.76 -15.36 24.84
N MET A 248 6.61 -14.52 24.27
CA MET A 248 6.48 -13.07 24.38
C MET A 248 5.26 -12.56 23.63
N LEU A 249 5.00 -13.09 22.43
CA LEU A 249 3.82 -12.65 21.68
C LEU A 249 2.52 -12.98 22.43
N GLU A 250 2.42 -14.15 23.05
CA GLU A 250 1.31 -14.50 23.96
C GLU A 250 1.22 -13.53 25.14
N PHE A 251 2.36 -13.20 25.77
CA PHE A 251 2.42 -12.23 26.87
C PHE A 251 1.90 -10.85 26.43
N LEU A 252 2.39 -10.31 25.31
CA LEU A 252 2.00 -8.99 24.80
C LEU A 252 0.53 -8.94 24.41
N LEU A 253 0.01 -10.00 23.80
CA LEU A 253 -1.40 -10.11 23.41
C LEU A 253 -2.32 -10.31 24.61
N SER A 254 -1.81 -10.80 25.75
CA SER A 254 -2.60 -10.94 26.97
C SER A 254 -3.08 -9.59 27.54
N PHE A 255 -2.43 -8.49 27.15
CA PHE A 255 -2.85 -7.13 27.48
C PHE A 255 -3.98 -6.59 26.59
N THR A 256 -4.29 -7.26 25.48
CA THR A 256 -5.26 -6.81 24.48
C THR A 256 -6.34 -7.87 24.23
N PRO A 257 -7.13 -8.28 25.25
CA PRO A 257 -8.12 -9.34 25.10
C PRO A 257 -9.29 -8.95 24.18
N THR A 258 -9.49 -7.65 23.93
CA THR A 258 -10.57 -7.13 23.05
C THR A 258 -10.21 -7.14 21.57
N LEU A 259 -9.03 -7.65 21.22
CA LEU A 259 -8.50 -7.56 19.87
C LEU A 259 -9.36 -8.34 18.87
N GLU A 260 -9.84 -7.66 17.83
CA GLU A 260 -10.58 -8.30 16.74
C GLU A 260 -9.69 -8.62 15.55
N HIS A 261 -8.69 -7.78 15.29
CA HIS A 261 -7.76 -7.92 14.18
C HIS A 261 -6.31 -7.96 14.65
N PHE A 262 -5.60 -9.02 14.29
CA PHE A 262 -4.19 -9.16 14.57
C PHE A 262 -3.40 -9.38 13.28
N HIS A 263 -2.33 -8.61 13.10
CA HIS A 263 -1.41 -8.70 11.96
C HIS A 263 0.01 -8.93 12.44
N LEU A 264 0.69 -9.91 11.88
CA LEU A 264 2.08 -10.24 12.21
C LEU A 264 2.94 -10.28 10.94
N ILE A 265 3.80 -9.30 10.75
CA ILE A 265 4.75 -9.23 9.62
C ILE A 265 6.14 -9.40 10.21
N GLN A 266 6.73 -10.59 10.07
CA GLN A 266 7.94 -10.92 10.81
C GLN A 266 8.91 -11.82 10.04
N SER A 267 10.20 -11.61 10.26
CA SER A 267 11.21 -12.64 10.00
C SER A 267 11.35 -13.47 11.28
N ILE A 268 10.79 -14.67 11.28
CA ILE A 268 10.78 -15.60 12.42
C ILE A 268 11.36 -16.94 11.99
N ASP A 269 11.87 -17.71 12.95
CA ASP A 269 12.08 -19.13 12.73
C ASP A 269 10.73 -19.84 12.58
N LEU A 270 10.37 -20.14 11.33
CA LEU A 270 9.12 -20.81 10.99
C LEU A 270 8.97 -22.16 11.72
N ASP A 271 10.06 -22.89 11.96
CA ASP A 271 9.98 -24.19 12.63
C ASP A 271 9.55 -23.99 14.09
N VAL A 272 10.09 -22.96 14.75
CA VAL A 272 9.69 -22.56 16.10
C VAL A 272 8.22 -22.15 16.09
N PHE A 273 7.82 -21.23 15.20
CA PHE A 273 6.43 -20.77 15.14
C PHE A 273 5.43 -21.93 14.94
N ILE A 274 5.71 -22.82 14.00
CA ILE A 274 4.87 -23.98 13.70
C ILE A 274 4.82 -24.96 14.88
N SER A 275 5.95 -25.16 15.59
CA SER A 275 5.98 -26.05 16.76
C SER A 275 5.09 -25.56 17.91
N TYR A 276 4.83 -24.25 18.00
CA TYR A 276 3.95 -23.65 19.00
C TYR A 276 2.49 -23.46 18.53
N LEU A 277 2.16 -23.93 17.33
CA LEU A 277 0.85 -23.70 16.74
C LEU A 277 -0.33 -24.30 17.55
N PRO A 278 -0.19 -25.47 18.21
CA PRO A 278 -1.23 -25.97 19.13
C PRO A 278 -1.46 -25.06 20.34
N GLN A 279 -0.40 -24.45 20.87
CA GLN A 279 -0.46 -23.49 21.97
C GLN A 279 -1.14 -22.20 21.51
N TRP A 280 -0.79 -21.71 20.31
CA TRP A 280 -1.47 -20.59 19.67
C TRP A 280 -2.97 -20.80 19.52
N GLN A 281 -3.39 -21.98 19.05
CA GLN A 281 -4.80 -22.31 18.94
C GLN A 281 -5.49 -22.20 20.32
N THR A 282 -4.91 -22.83 21.35
CA THR A 282 -5.45 -22.80 22.71
C THR A 282 -5.48 -21.37 23.27
N PHE A 283 -4.44 -20.59 23.04
CA PHE A 283 -4.34 -19.21 23.48
C PHE A 283 -5.42 -18.34 22.81
N ILE A 284 -5.60 -18.46 21.49
CA ILE A 284 -6.64 -17.71 20.77
C ILE A 284 -8.03 -18.10 21.26
N GLU A 285 -8.30 -19.39 21.42
CA GLU A 285 -9.59 -19.91 21.90
C GLU A 285 -9.91 -19.53 23.34
N THR A 286 -8.91 -19.22 24.18
CA THR A 286 -9.12 -18.95 25.61
C THR A 286 -8.92 -17.49 26.02
N LYS A 287 -8.05 -16.75 25.31
CA LYS A 287 -7.63 -15.39 25.67
C LYS A 287 -8.04 -14.33 24.64
N LEU A 288 -8.16 -14.69 23.36
CA LEU A 288 -8.50 -13.77 22.28
C LEU A 288 -9.84 -14.14 21.63
N LEU A 289 -10.88 -14.20 22.45
CA LEU A 289 -12.21 -14.66 22.05
C LEU A 289 -12.84 -13.82 20.93
N LEU A 290 -12.51 -12.52 20.87
CA LEU A 290 -13.02 -11.59 19.86
C LEU A 290 -12.20 -11.59 18.57
N LEU A 291 -11.09 -12.35 18.50
CA LEU A 291 -10.20 -12.33 17.34
C LEU A 291 -10.89 -12.98 16.13
N ASN A 292 -11.31 -12.11 15.22
CA ASN A 292 -12.02 -12.46 13.99
C ASN A 292 -11.05 -12.61 12.81
N LYS A 293 -9.95 -11.86 12.83
CA LYS A 293 -8.95 -11.87 11.75
C LYS A 293 -7.55 -12.01 12.32
N PHE A 294 -6.87 -13.09 11.94
CA PHE A 294 -5.44 -13.25 12.15
C PHE A 294 -4.73 -13.31 10.81
N ASN A 295 -4.02 -12.24 10.49
CA ASN A 295 -3.21 -12.12 9.30
C ASN A 295 -1.74 -12.25 9.68
N PHE A 296 -0.97 -12.99 8.90
CA PHE A 296 0.47 -13.03 9.09
C PHE A 296 1.21 -13.15 7.77
N PHE A 297 2.45 -12.68 7.77
CA PHE A 297 3.41 -12.80 6.69
C PHE A 297 4.78 -13.07 7.31
N LEU A 298 5.21 -14.33 7.21
CA LEU A 298 6.41 -14.84 7.84
C LEU A 298 7.41 -15.25 6.77
N VAL A 299 8.64 -14.71 6.87
CA VAL A 299 9.72 -14.99 5.93
C VAL A 299 10.84 -15.72 6.64
N ARG A 300 11.32 -16.82 6.04
CA ARG A 300 12.52 -17.54 6.45
C ARG A 300 13.53 -17.52 5.31
N HIS A 301 14.70 -16.93 5.57
CA HIS A 301 15.86 -17.03 4.69
C HIS A 301 16.59 -18.34 4.99
N ALA A 302 16.56 -19.27 4.05
CA ALA A 302 17.23 -20.56 4.18
C ALA A 302 18.72 -20.43 3.87
N GLN A 303 19.50 -19.76 4.73
CA GLN A 303 20.94 -19.63 4.51
C GLN A 303 21.71 -20.96 4.68
N LEU A 304 21.07 -22.03 5.20
CA LEU A 304 21.75 -23.27 5.62
C LEU A 304 21.05 -24.58 5.20
N ILE A 305 20.06 -24.52 4.31
CA ILE A 305 19.28 -25.72 3.98
C ILE A 305 20.05 -26.61 3.00
N THR A 306 20.61 -27.71 3.52
CA THR A 306 21.15 -28.83 2.73
C THR A 306 20.09 -29.87 2.36
N ILE A 307 18.87 -29.78 2.91
CA ILE A 307 17.80 -30.78 2.76
C ILE A 307 16.54 -30.12 2.19
N PRO A 308 15.94 -30.63 1.09
CA PRO A 308 14.72 -30.05 0.53
C PRO A 308 13.63 -29.90 1.59
N VAL A 309 13.10 -28.68 1.75
CA VAL A 309 12.04 -28.39 2.71
C VAL A 309 10.77 -29.12 2.28
N ASP A 310 10.27 -29.99 3.15
CA ASP A 310 8.95 -30.60 2.95
C ASP A 310 7.86 -29.58 3.31
N THR A 311 7.46 -28.80 2.31
CA THR A 311 6.34 -27.84 2.42
C THR A 311 5.04 -28.50 2.92
N GLU A 312 4.84 -29.80 2.72
CA GLU A 312 3.64 -30.49 3.18
C GLU A 312 3.66 -30.71 4.70
N GLN A 313 4.82 -31.03 5.25
CA GLN A 313 5.02 -31.17 6.69
C GLN A 313 4.76 -29.83 7.41
N LEU A 314 5.19 -28.70 6.83
CA LEU A 314 4.95 -27.37 7.37
C LEU A 314 3.47 -26.96 7.33
N MET A 315 2.72 -27.43 6.34
CA MET A 315 1.31 -27.09 6.17
C MET A 315 0.36 -27.95 7.00
N THR A 316 0.80 -29.14 7.42
CA THR A 316 -0.01 -30.10 8.18
C THR A 316 -0.66 -29.49 9.44
N PRO A 317 0.05 -28.69 10.27
CA PRO A 317 -0.53 -28.10 11.48
C PRO A 317 -1.65 -27.09 11.23
N PHE A 318 -1.72 -26.48 10.03
CA PHE A 318 -2.77 -25.52 9.67
C PHE A 318 -4.04 -26.19 9.11
N ARG A 319 -4.08 -27.53 9.01
CA ARG A 319 -5.24 -28.27 8.48
C ARG A 319 -6.21 -28.76 9.56
N THR A 320 -6.07 -28.31 10.80
CA THR A 320 -7.05 -28.62 11.84
C THR A 320 -8.36 -27.90 11.57
N THR A 321 -9.47 -28.45 12.08
CA THR A 321 -10.81 -27.86 11.95
C THR A 321 -10.87 -26.42 12.47
N PHE A 322 -10.05 -26.09 13.47
CA PHE A 322 -9.94 -24.72 13.98
C PHE A 322 -9.54 -23.73 12.87
N TRP A 323 -8.50 -24.02 12.10
CA TRP A 323 -8.01 -23.12 11.06
C TRP A 323 -8.91 -23.10 9.83
N THR A 324 -9.32 -24.28 9.35
CA THR A 324 -10.00 -24.42 8.05
C THR A 324 -11.51 -24.22 8.11
N GLU A 325 -12.16 -24.66 9.19
CA GLU A 325 -13.63 -24.65 9.31
C GLU A 325 -14.12 -23.56 10.27
N THR A 326 -13.56 -23.49 11.49
CA THR A 326 -14.01 -22.56 12.53
C THR A 326 -13.59 -21.13 12.24
N LYS A 327 -12.31 -20.90 11.96
CA LYS A 327 -11.76 -19.57 11.71
C LYS A 327 -11.68 -19.22 10.23
N GLN A 328 -11.61 -20.22 9.36
CA GLN A 328 -11.44 -20.05 7.91
C GLN A 328 -10.22 -19.17 7.56
N TRP A 329 -9.17 -19.26 8.38
CA TRP A 329 -7.92 -18.56 8.18
C TRP A 329 -7.00 -19.44 7.33
N PHE A 330 -7.20 -19.40 6.01
CA PHE A 330 -6.40 -20.18 5.09
C PHE A 330 -4.97 -19.66 5.02
N VAL A 331 -4.04 -20.59 5.01
CA VAL A 331 -2.59 -20.35 4.94
C VAL A 331 -2.05 -20.83 3.60
N ILE A 332 -1.08 -20.07 3.09
CA ILE A 332 -0.28 -20.36 1.90
C ILE A 332 1.18 -20.45 2.31
N CYS A 333 1.87 -21.45 1.78
CA CYS A 333 3.30 -21.64 1.92
C CYS A 333 3.94 -21.61 0.53
N ASP A 334 4.84 -20.66 0.33
CA ASP A 334 5.58 -20.48 -0.91
C ASP A 334 7.07 -20.72 -0.67
N TYR A 335 7.65 -21.68 -1.38
CA TYR A 335 9.08 -21.91 -1.41
C TYR A 335 9.66 -21.40 -2.73
N ILE A 336 10.49 -20.37 -2.63
CA ILE A 336 11.17 -19.70 -3.72
C ILE A 336 12.58 -20.32 -3.86
N MET A 337 12.75 -21.22 -4.84
CA MET A 337 14.00 -21.98 -4.98
C MET A 337 15.22 -21.11 -5.28
N SER A 338 15.07 -20.05 -6.08
CA SER A 338 16.20 -19.24 -6.55
C SER A 338 16.86 -18.43 -5.44
N SER A 339 16.06 -17.91 -4.51
CA SER A 339 16.52 -17.13 -3.36
C SER A 339 16.62 -17.98 -2.09
N ASN A 340 16.21 -19.24 -2.16
CA ASN A 340 16.05 -20.12 -1.00
C ASN A 340 15.23 -19.41 0.10
N ILE A 341 14.09 -18.85 -0.28
CA ILE A 341 13.19 -18.16 0.65
C ILE A 341 11.95 -19.02 0.83
N LEU A 342 11.58 -19.25 2.07
CA LEU A 342 10.32 -19.87 2.43
C LEU A 342 9.42 -18.79 3.04
N ILE A 343 8.23 -18.65 2.50
CA ILE A 343 7.24 -17.67 2.93
C ILE A 343 6.01 -18.42 3.40
N LEU A 344 5.47 -18.02 4.55
CA LEU A 344 4.23 -18.54 5.09
C LEU A 344 3.32 -17.37 5.43
N TYR A 345 2.14 -17.32 4.82
CA TYR A 345 1.23 -16.19 4.98
C TYR A 345 -0.24 -16.59 4.93
N SER A 346 -1.08 -15.79 5.58
CA SER A 346 -2.54 -15.92 5.48
C SER A 346 -3.03 -15.49 4.09
N SER A 347 -3.90 -16.25 3.45
CA SER A 347 -4.35 -16.03 2.06
C SER A 347 -4.99 -14.66 1.82
N SER A 348 -5.60 -14.06 2.85
CA SER A 348 -6.22 -12.73 2.79
C SER A 348 -5.24 -11.57 2.99
N PHE A 349 -3.94 -11.84 3.04
CA PHE A 349 -2.93 -10.86 3.36
C PHE A 349 -1.66 -11.07 2.54
N PHE A 350 -1.10 -9.96 2.06
CA PHE A 350 0.21 -9.93 1.43
C PHE A 350 0.91 -8.66 1.93
N ASP A 351 2.18 -8.77 2.30
CA ASP A 351 2.97 -7.59 2.69
C ASP A 351 3.32 -6.78 1.44
N PRO A 352 2.81 -5.54 1.27
CA PRO A 352 3.10 -4.73 0.08
C PRO A 352 4.58 -4.34 -0.02
N GLN A 353 5.36 -4.46 1.06
CA GLN A 353 6.79 -4.17 1.04
C GLN A 353 7.63 -5.37 0.59
N PHE A 354 7.03 -6.56 0.44
CA PHE A 354 7.74 -7.73 -0.03
C PHE A 354 7.82 -7.75 -1.56
N GLU A 355 9.02 -7.56 -2.09
CA GLU A 355 9.27 -7.66 -3.53
C GLU A 355 9.36 -9.13 -3.97
N PHE A 356 8.36 -9.57 -4.75
CA PHE A 356 8.35 -10.93 -5.27
C PHE A 356 9.22 -11.03 -6.54
N ILE A 357 10.23 -11.90 -6.52
CA ILE A 357 11.04 -12.20 -7.71
C ILE A 357 10.27 -13.21 -8.58
N PHE A 358 9.55 -12.68 -9.57
CA PHE A 358 8.64 -13.42 -10.47
C PHE A 358 9.29 -14.54 -11.30
N GLU A 359 10.62 -14.52 -11.48
CA GLU A 359 11.35 -15.49 -12.32
C GLU A 359 11.78 -16.77 -11.56
N SER A 360 11.37 -16.88 -10.30
CA SER A 360 11.79 -17.97 -9.45
C SER A 360 10.94 -19.23 -9.64
N LYS A 361 11.59 -20.40 -9.66
CA LYS A 361 10.86 -21.67 -9.50
C LYS A 361 10.24 -21.68 -8.10
N GLN A 362 8.92 -21.52 -8.05
CA GLN A 362 8.14 -21.48 -6.81
C GLN A 362 7.37 -22.80 -6.63
N ILE A 363 7.42 -23.35 -5.42
CA ILE A 363 6.49 -24.39 -4.98
C ILE A 363 5.49 -23.70 -4.04
N SER A 364 4.22 -23.72 -4.41
CA SER A 364 3.15 -23.19 -3.57
C SER A 364 2.28 -24.31 -3.02
N ARG A 365 1.93 -24.21 -1.73
CA ARG A 365 0.97 -25.08 -1.04
C ARG A 365 -0.05 -24.23 -0.31
N SER A 366 -1.32 -24.65 -0.33
CA SER A 366 -2.39 -23.97 0.38
C SER A 366 -3.15 -24.97 1.26
N THR A 367 -3.70 -24.47 2.37
CA THR A 367 -4.69 -25.20 3.18
C THR A 367 -6.09 -25.14 2.57
N SER A 368 -6.34 -24.30 1.57
CA SER A 368 -7.64 -24.28 0.89
C SER A 368 -7.87 -25.58 0.12
N THR A 369 -9.01 -26.21 0.37
CA THR A 369 -9.40 -27.50 -0.21
C THR A 369 -9.83 -27.41 -1.68
N SER A 370 -9.73 -26.24 -2.32
CA SER A 370 -10.12 -26.03 -3.73
C SER A 370 -9.15 -26.63 -4.75
N THR A 371 -8.26 -27.53 -4.33
CA THR A 371 -7.45 -28.36 -5.23
C THR A 371 -8.23 -29.58 -5.71
N ILE A 372 -9.32 -29.36 -6.43
CA ILE A 372 -9.89 -30.41 -7.29
C ILE A 372 -8.96 -30.55 -8.49
N ASN A 373 -8.15 -31.62 -8.52
CA ASN A 373 -7.18 -31.95 -9.58
C ASN A 373 -5.97 -31.00 -9.72
N ASN A 374 -5.32 -30.60 -8.62
CA ASN A 374 -4.11 -29.76 -8.62
C ASN A 374 -4.22 -28.39 -9.32
N THR A 375 -5.41 -27.99 -9.76
CA THR A 375 -5.66 -26.68 -10.37
C THR A 375 -6.54 -25.90 -9.42
N ILE A 376 -5.94 -24.93 -8.71
CA ILE A 376 -6.69 -23.99 -7.87
C ILE A 376 -7.55 -23.15 -8.82
N ILE A 377 -8.87 -23.24 -8.68
CA ILE A 377 -9.79 -22.32 -9.36
C ILE A 377 -9.93 -21.10 -8.45
N MET A 378 -9.70 -19.92 -9.02
CA MET A 378 -9.83 -18.63 -8.33
C MET A 378 -11.13 -17.97 -8.79
N ASP A 379 -12.25 -18.47 -8.31
CA ASP A 379 -13.61 -18.05 -8.65
C ASP A 379 -13.99 -16.67 -8.07
N GLU A 380 -13.36 -16.24 -6.99
CA GLU A 380 -13.59 -14.91 -6.39
C GLU A 380 -12.77 -13.77 -7.06
N VAL A 381 -11.83 -14.09 -7.95
CA VAL A 381 -10.98 -13.09 -8.59
C VAL A 381 -11.73 -12.44 -9.75
N GLN A 382 -12.18 -11.21 -9.53
CA GLN A 382 -12.84 -10.38 -10.55
C GLN A 382 -11.83 -9.56 -11.36
N LYS A 383 -10.75 -9.11 -10.71
CA LYS A 383 -9.72 -8.26 -11.33
C LYS A 383 -8.35 -8.91 -11.28
N LEU A 384 -7.65 -8.89 -12.41
CA LEU A 384 -6.33 -9.51 -12.53
C LEU A 384 -5.39 -8.60 -13.30
N ARG A 385 -4.19 -8.39 -12.77
CA ARG A 385 -3.09 -7.70 -13.44
C ARG A 385 -1.98 -8.71 -13.72
N LEU A 386 -1.62 -8.88 -14.99
CA LEU A 386 -0.59 -9.82 -15.45
C LEU A 386 0.51 -9.08 -16.20
N ASP A 387 1.75 -9.39 -15.88
CA ASP A 387 2.90 -9.06 -16.71
C ASP A 387 3.10 -10.18 -17.74
N LEU A 388 2.77 -9.91 -19.00
CA LEU A 388 2.80 -10.94 -20.05
C LEU A 388 4.21 -11.38 -20.38
N THR A 389 5.17 -10.45 -20.38
CA THR A 389 6.57 -10.77 -20.64
C THR A 389 7.06 -11.80 -19.63
N LYS A 390 6.82 -11.53 -18.34
CA LYS A 390 7.22 -12.43 -17.25
C LYS A 390 6.48 -13.76 -17.29
N MET A 391 5.19 -13.75 -17.62
CA MET A 391 4.38 -14.97 -17.68
C MET A 391 4.97 -15.98 -18.68
N MET A 392 5.43 -15.54 -19.85
CA MET A 392 5.88 -16.46 -20.90
C MET A 392 7.30 -16.97 -20.74
N ILE A 393 8.18 -16.22 -20.07
CA ILE A 393 9.51 -16.72 -19.69
C ILE A 393 9.35 -18.01 -18.86
N SER A 394 8.34 -18.08 -17.99
CA SER A 394 8.05 -19.27 -17.17
C SER A 394 7.48 -20.47 -17.95
N ALA A 395 6.76 -20.22 -19.05
CA ALA A 395 6.06 -21.24 -19.84
C ALA A 395 6.96 -22.00 -20.84
N THR A 396 8.18 -21.52 -21.09
CA THR A 396 9.12 -22.17 -22.03
C THR A 396 9.80 -23.43 -21.47
N SER A 397 9.51 -23.81 -20.22
CA SER A 397 9.90 -25.09 -19.65
C SER A 397 9.27 -26.26 -20.46
N PRO A 398 10.07 -27.10 -21.15
CA PRO A 398 9.56 -28.09 -22.10
C PRO A 398 8.77 -29.27 -21.48
N GLN A 399 8.45 -29.24 -20.19
CA GLN A 399 7.77 -30.34 -19.50
C GLN A 399 6.45 -29.97 -18.79
N GLY A 400 5.99 -28.70 -18.87
CA GLY A 400 4.71 -28.29 -18.28
C GLY A 400 3.61 -28.19 -19.33
N GLY A 401 2.72 -29.19 -19.42
CA GLY A 401 1.48 -29.02 -20.20
C GLY A 401 0.60 -27.94 -19.57
N LEU A 402 0.11 -26.98 -20.37
CA LEU A 402 -0.84 -25.98 -19.90
C LEU A 402 -2.09 -26.68 -19.34
N PRO A 403 -2.64 -26.21 -18.20
CA PRO A 403 -3.85 -26.79 -17.64
C PRO A 403 -5.01 -26.65 -18.63
N ASN A 404 -5.74 -27.74 -18.87
CA ASN A 404 -6.92 -27.77 -19.75
C ASN A 404 -8.17 -27.08 -19.14
N LYS A 405 -8.02 -26.29 -18.08
CA LYS A 405 -9.14 -25.74 -17.31
C LYS A 405 -8.89 -24.26 -16.97
N THR A 406 -9.95 -23.46 -17.13
CA THR A 406 -9.97 -22.05 -16.77
C THR A 406 -9.74 -21.87 -15.27
N ILE A 407 -8.71 -21.11 -14.91
CA ILE A 407 -8.33 -20.81 -13.53
C ILE A 407 -9.17 -19.66 -12.97
N PHE A 408 -9.49 -18.68 -13.81
CA PHE A 408 -10.24 -17.46 -13.44
C PHE A 408 -11.58 -17.40 -14.19
N PRO A 409 -12.61 -18.17 -13.77
CA PRO A 409 -13.87 -18.26 -14.50
C PRO A 409 -14.72 -16.99 -14.43
N ASN A 410 -14.57 -16.19 -13.38
CA ASN A 410 -15.38 -15.01 -13.09
C ASN A 410 -14.61 -13.68 -13.27
N LEU A 411 -13.49 -13.72 -14.00
CA LEU A 411 -12.69 -12.53 -14.25
C LEU A 411 -13.45 -11.56 -15.16
N ASP A 412 -13.70 -10.34 -14.67
CA ASP A 412 -14.38 -9.28 -15.43
C ASP A 412 -13.40 -8.20 -15.92
N GLN A 413 -12.26 -8.03 -15.24
CA GLN A 413 -11.28 -6.99 -15.54
C GLN A 413 -9.86 -7.56 -15.64
N LEU A 414 -9.19 -7.27 -16.76
CA LEU A 414 -7.84 -7.75 -17.03
C LEU A 414 -6.90 -6.58 -17.38
N THR A 415 -5.84 -6.41 -16.60
CA THR A 415 -4.73 -5.50 -16.91
C THR A 415 -3.54 -6.32 -17.39
N LEU A 416 -3.04 -6.05 -18.60
CA LEU A 416 -1.87 -6.70 -19.18
C LEU A 416 -0.73 -5.68 -19.26
N CYS A 417 0.33 -5.92 -18.50
CA CYS A 417 1.57 -5.16 -18.59
C CYS A 417 2.51 -5.87 -19.57
N LEU A 418 3.05 -5.11 -20.51
CA LEU A 418 4.05 -5.55 -21.48
C LEU A 418 5.27 -4.67 -21.31
N THR A 419 6.37 -5.27 -20.85
CA THR A 419 7.68 -4.58 -20.84
C THR A 419 8.25 -4.51 -22.25
N ASP A 420 8.19 -5.61 -22.99
CA ASP A 420 8.86 -5.75 -24.28
C ASP A 420 7.85 -6.10 -25.39
N SER A 421 8.27 -6.91 -26.36
CA SER A 421 7.40 -7.43 -27.41
C SER A 421 6.31 -8.34 -26.87
N TRP A 422 5.16 -8.37 -27.56
CA TRP A 422 4.08 -9.29 -27.24
C TRP A 422 4.58 -10.75 -27.33
N PRO A 423 4.65 -11.50 -26.21
CA PRO A 423 5.28 -12.81 -26.26
C PRO A 423 4.50 -13.80 -27.13
N LEU A 424 5.19 -14.57 -27.96
CA LEU A 424 4.59 -15.62 -28.79
C LEU A 424 3.77 -16.59 -27.94
N CYS A 425 2.62 -17.06 -28.46
CA CYS A 425 1.70 -18.00 -27.79
C CYS A 425 1.03 -17.50 -26.50
N SER A 426 1.32 -16.29 -26.00
CA SER A 426 0.71 -15.74 -24.77
C SER A 426 -0.82 -15.67 -24.84
N LEU A 427 -1.40 -15.33 -25.99
CA LEU A 427 -2.85 -15.27 -26.15
C LEU A 427 -3.51 -16.65 -25.98
N ARG A 428 -2.85 -17.71 -26.47
CA ARG A 428 -3.30 -19.08 -26.26
C ARG A 428 -3.26 -19.44 -24.77
N ALA A 429 -2.17 -19.11 -24.09
CA ALA A 429 -2.05 -19.31 -22.65
C ALA A 429 -3.13 -18.55 -21.87
N LEU A 430 -3.33 -17.26 -22.16
CA LEU A 430 -4.41 -16.45 -21.58
C LEU A 430 -5.78 -17.09 -21.79
N SER A 431 -6.08 -17.56 -23.00
CA SER A 431 -7.37 -18.21 -23.29
C SER A 431 -7.59 -19.53 -22.55
N THR A 432 -6.52 -20.19 -22.09
CA THR A 432 -6.63 -21.38 -21.23
C THR A 432 -6.82 -21.02 -19.76
N LEU A 433 -6.24 -19.90 -19.30
CA LEU A 433 -6.30 -19.45 -17.92
C LEU A 433 -7.59 -18.70 -17.59
N ILE A 434 -8.10 -17.94 -18.55
CA ILE A 434 -9.17 -16.95 -18.39
C ILE A 434 -10.25 -17.20 -19.42
N ASN A 435 -11.51 -17.10 -19.02
CA ASN A 435 -12.60 -17.02 -19.98
C ASN A 435 -12.67 -15.61 -20.58
N LEU A 436 -11.92 -15.39 -21.68
CA LEU A 436 -11.82 -14.08 -22.33
C LEU A 436 -13.18 -13.49 -22.73
N SER A 437 -14.18 -14.33 -22.98
CA SER A 437 -15.54 -13.86 -23.30
C SER A 437 -16.26 -13.17 -22.13
N HIS A 438 -15.82 -13.37 -20.88
CA HIS A 438 -16.42 -12.72 -19.71
C HIS A 438 -15.82 -11.34 -19.40
N LEU A 439 -14.73 -10.96 -20.08
CA LEU A 439 -14.05 -9.69 -19.81
C LEU A 439 -14.91 -8.52 -20.25
N THR A 440 -15.16 -7.59 -19.32
CA THR A 440 -15.87 -6.33 -19.55
C THR A 440 -14.91 -5.15 -19.63
N LYS A 441 -13.73 -5.24 -19.01
CA LYS A 441 -12.68 -4.22 -19.12
C LYS A 441 -11.32 -4.83 -19.36
N VAL A 442 -10.57 -4.23 -20.26
CA VAL A 442 -9.17 -4.59 -20.50
C VAL A 442 -8.32 -3.33 -20.42
N SER A 443 -7.22 -3.41 -19.69
CA SER A 443 -6.19 -2.37 -19.66
C SER A 443 -4.90 -2.95 -20.21
N LEU A 444 -4.27 -2.30 -21.17
CA LEU A 444 -2.98 -2.68 -21.73
C LEU A 444 -1.97 -1.61 -21.33
N GLU A 445 -0.87 -2.01 -20.71
CA GLU A 445 0.18 -1.11 -20.24
C GLU A 445 1.49 -1.49 -20.94
N PHE A 446 2.00 -0.63 -21.81
CA PHE A 446 3.27 -0.83 -22.53
C PHE A 446 4.35 -0.01 -21.85
N LEU A 447 5.36 -0.68 -21.29
CA LEU A 447 6.39 -0.06 -20.45
C LEU A 447 7.63 0.40 -21.22
N ASP A 448 8.14 -0.37 -22.21
CA ASP A 448 9.34 -0.01 -22.99
C ASP A 448 9.13 0.05 -24.53
N SER A 449 10.23 0.27 -25.28
CA SER A 449 10.24 0.83 -26.66
C SER A 449 9.42 0.06 -27.71
N PHE A 450 8.82 0.86 -28.59
CA PHE A 450 7.83 0.51 -29.62
C PHE A 450 8.35 -0.32 -30.83
N ASP A 451 9.49 -0.98 -30.72
CA ASP A 451 10.14 -1.58 -31.89
C ASP A 451 9.38 -2.79 -32.48
N TYR A 452 8.40 -3.36 -31.75
CA TYR A 452 7.60 -4.53 -32.15
C TYR A 452 6.10 -4.24 -32.32
N TYR A 453 5.76 -3.05 -32.78
CA TYR A 453 4.38 -2.55 -32.82
C TYR A 453 3.43 -3.42 -33.67
N SER A 454 3.82 -3.81 -34.88
CA SER A 454 2.93 -4.52 -35.81
C SER A 454 2.50 -5.92 -35.33
N GLU A 455 3.41 -6.64 -34.68
CA GLU A 455 3.12 -7.96 -34.11
C GLU A 455 2.22 -7.84 -32.87
N SER A 456 2.51 -6.87 -32.01
CA SER A 456 1.70 -6.57 -30.83
C SER A 456 0.28 -6.17 -31.23
N MET A 457 0.12 -5.34 -32.26
CA MET A 457 -1.18 -4.92 -32.79
C MET A 457 -2.02 -6.08 -33.32
N THR A 458 -1.40 -7.04 -33.99
CA THR A 458 -2.08 -8.26 -34.45
C THR A 458 -2.60 -9.10 -33.27
N ASN A 459 -1.82 -9.19 -32.21
CA ASN A 459 -2.20 -9.92 -31.00
C ASN A 459 -3.27 -9.19 -30.17
N ILE A 460 -3.20 -7.86 -30.07
CA ILE A 460 -4.25 -7.04 -29.45
C ILE A 460 -5.56 -7.22 -30.22
N GLY A 461 -5.53 -7.11 -31.55
CA GLY A 461 -6.72 -7.35 -32.36
C GLY A 461 -7.31 -8.76 -32.17
N SER A 462 -6.44 -9.76 -32.00
CA SER A 462 -6.86 -11.14 -31.71
C SER A 462 -7.45 -11.28 -30.30
N LEU A 463 -6.87 -10.63 -29.29
CA LEU A 463 -7.41 -10.56 -27.94
C LEU A 463 -8.79 -9.92 -27.92
N LEU A 464 -8.95 -8.78 -28.59
CA LEU A 464 -10.24 -8.05 -28.66
C LEU A 464 -11.31 -8.88 -29.40
N LYS A 465 -10.93 -9.67 -30.40
CA LYS A 465 -11.87 -10.61 -31.06
C LYS A 465 -12.35 -11.72 -30.13
N LEU A 466 -11.46 -12.24 -29.27
CA LEU A 466 -11.82 -13.28 -28.31
C LEU A 466 -12.64 -12.71 -27.14
N ALA A 467 -12.34 -11.48 -26.72
CA ALA A 467 -12.99 -10.76 -25.64
C ALA A 467 -14.07 -9.80 -26.16
N HIS A 468 -15.07 -10.34 -26.85
CA HIS A 468 -16.15 -9.58 -27.53
C HIS A 468 -17.14 -8.86 -26.60
N ASN A 469 -17.00 -8.99 -25.28
CA ASN A 469 -17.85 -8.32 -24.30
C ASN A 469 -17.13 -7.15 -23.60
N ILE A 470 -16.00 -6.68 -24.16
CA ILE A 470 -15.29 -5.52 -23.62
C ILE A 470 -16.13 -4.25 -23.85
N HIS A 471 -16.34 -3.48 -22.79
CA HIS A 471 -17.01 -2.19 -22.84
C HIS A 471 -16.04 -1.03 -22.59
N SER A 472 -14.91 -1.32 -21.93
CA SER A 472 -13.87 -0.36 -21.57
C SER A 472 -12.49 -0.91 -21.94
N LEU A 473 -11.80 -0.23 -22.84
CA LEU A 473 -10.41 -0.53 -23.20
C LEU A 473 -9.52 0.66 -22.80
N THR A 474 -8.57 0.42 -21.91
CA THR A 474 -7.54 1.41 -21.55
C THR A 474 -6.23 0.98 -22.17
N ILE A 475 -5.55 1.87 -22.88
CA ILE A 475 -4.20 1.62 -23.40
C ILE A 475 -3.28 2.70 -22.85
N SER A 476 -2.35 2.28 -22.01
CA SER A 476 -1.34 3.14 -21.41
C SER A 476 0.00 2.84 -22.08
N ILE A 477 0.64 3.86 -22.61
CA ILE A 477 1.93 3.76 -23.29
C ILE A 477 2.92 4.65 -22.56
N SER A 478 3.95 4.08 -21.94
CA SER A 478 5.12 4.85 -21.54
C SER A 478 6.17 4.79 -22.65
N SER A 479 6.22 5.82 -23.47
CA SER A 479 7.25 5.97 -24.52
C SER A 479 8.03 7.23 -24.25
N LEU A 480 9.36 7.10 -24.14
CA LEU A 480 10.31 8.20 -24.03
C LEU A 480 10.65 8.86 -25.37
N TYR A 481 10.36 8.23 -26.53
CA TYR A 481 11.09 8.55 -27.77
C TYR A 481 10.27 8.70 -29.06
N LYS A 482 8.93 8.66 -29.07
CA LYS A 482 8.16 8.78 -30.33
C LYS A 482 6.89 9.62 -30.22
N SER A 483 6.59 10.37 -31.30
CA SER A 483 5.35 11.13 -31.43
C SER A 483 4.16 10.17 -31.58
N ILE A 484 3.31 10.13 -30.55
CA ILE A 484 2.12 9.28 -30.36
C ILE A 484 1.07 9.39 -31.49
N THR A 485 1.20 10.34 -32.41
CA THR A 485 0.14 10.70 -33.38
C THR A 485 -0.15 9.63 -34.43
N ASP A 486 0.86 8.92 -34.94
CA ASP A 486 0.67 7.94 -36.02
C ASP A 486 0.17 6.59 -35.49
N ASP A 487 0.68 6.17 -34.33
CA ASP A 487 0.33 4.89 -33.71
C ASP A 487 -1.13 4.86 -33.22
N ASN A 488 -1.65 5.99 -32.72
CA ASN A 488 -3.05 6.11 -32.29
C ASN A 488 -4.06 5.83 -33.40
N MET A 489 -3.73 6.14 -34.66
CA MET A 489 -4.63 5.88 -35.79
C MET A 489 -4.78 4.39 -36.09
N GLU A 490 -3.71 3.61 -35.89
CA GLU A 490 -3.73 2.17 -36.13
C GLU A 490 -4.49 1.43 -35.00
N ILE A 491 -4.36 1.87 -33.74
CA ILE A 491 -5.15 1.34 -32.60
C ILE A 491 -6.64 1.55 -32.83
N CYS A 492 -7.03 2.73 -33.28
CA CYS A 492 -8.44 3.01 -33.61
C CYS A 492 -9.01 2.04 -34.66
N SER A 493 -8.17 1.51 -35.57
CA SER A 493 -8.62 0.61 -36.63
C SER A 493 -8.92 -0.82 -36.19
N ILE A 494 -8.36 -1.26 -35.06
CA ILE A 494 -8.54 -2.63 -34.53
C ILE A 494 -9.60 -2.72 -33.43
N ILE A 495 -10.09 -1.58 -32.95
CA ILE A 495 -11.11 -1.52 -31.90
C ILE A 495 -12.46 -1.92 -32.48
N PRO A 496 -13.15 -2.92 -31.92
CA PRO A 496 -14.49 -3.28 -32.34
C PRO A 496 -15.50 -2.13 -32.12
N ASP A 497 -16.46 -1.98 -33.05
CA ASP A 497 -17.48 -0.92 -33.01
C ASP A 497 -18.33 -0.88 -31.72
N HIS A 498 -18.40 -1.99 -30.97
CA HIS A 498 -19.15 -2.09 -29.73
C HIS A 498 -18.40 -1.56 -28.49
N ASN A 499 -17.11 -1.24 -28.59
CA ASN A 499 -16.34 -0.69 -27.48
C ASN A 499 -16.78 0.76 -27.21
N SER A 500 -17.58 0.94 -26.16
CA SER A 500 -18.15 2.25 -25.81
C SER A 500 -17.14 3.27 -25.27
N PHE A 501 -15.99 2.82 -24.77
CA PHE A 501 -15.00 3.69 -24.12
C PHE A 501 -13.58 3.20 -24.39
N VAL A 502 -12.78 4.05 -25.05
CA VAL A 502 -11.36 3.84 -25.30
C VAL A 502 -10.60 5.01 -24.72
N VAL A 503 -9.67 4.74 -23.81
CA VAL A 503 -8.81 5.77 -23.23
C VAL A 503 -7.36 5.43 -23.53
N THR A 504 -6.69 6.31 -24.25
CA THR A 504 -5.24 6.24 -24.50
C THR A 504 -4.52 7.20 -23.57
N HIS A 505 -3.65 6.69 -22.71
CA HIS A 505 -2.79 7.47 -21.84
C HIS A 505 -1.34 7.40 -22.34
N ALA A 506 -0.71 8.56 -22.49
CA ALA A 506 0.75 8.65 -22.58
C ALA A 506 1.30 8.87 -21.17
N ILE A 507 2.14 7.95 -20.71
CA ILE A 507 2.83 8.06 -19.41
C ILE A 507 4.24 8.54 -19.71
N GLU A 508 4.53 9.80 -19.43
CA GLU A 508 5.89 10.34 -19.54
C GLU A 508 6.68 9.90 -18.31
N ASN A 509 7.56 8.90 -18.46
CA ASN A 509 8.52 8.51 -17.43
C ASN A 509 9.68 9.51 -17.45
N GLU A 510 9.75 10.45 -16.51
CA GLU A 510 10.93 11.30 -16.36
C GLU A 510 12.06 10.52 -15.64
N THR A 511 12.97 9.90 -16.40
CA THR A 511 14.24 9.36 -15.88
C THR A 511 15.45 10.02 -16.53
N GLU A 512 16.18 10.77 -15.68
CA GLU A 512 17.57 11.29 -15.72
C GLU A 512 18.22 11.79 -17.03
N LEU A 513 18.57 13.09 -16.99
CA LEU A 513 19.65 13.75 -17.72
C LEU A 513 20.57 14.45 -16.70
#